data_AF-A0A8W8IWC6-F1
#
_entry.id   AF-A0A8W8IWC6-F1
#
_cell.length_a   1.000
_cell.length_b   1.000
_cell.length_c   1.000
_cell.angle_alpha   90.00
_cell.angle_beta   90.00
_cell.angle_gamma   90.00
#
_symmetry.space_group_name_H-M   'P 1'
#
loop_
_entity.id
_entity.type
_entity.pdbx_description
1 polymer ?
#
loop_
_entity_poly.entity_id
_entity_poly.type
_entity_poly.pdbx_seq_one_letter_code
_entity_poly.pdbx_strand_id
1 'polypeptide(L)'
;ALVDLHTMANDLIRPAVTLYRETDPKIDMMAPITTMNRIAQVACERIILMMNNTGLVKERRLSSMNQVLTYLIGRHDDIGLSGDRGDLYRRKLAEQIFLAFAINGVDHNNVVVIVESAIQLEQETRRILMGSANTRFSAPGVRIDEQVLNILARIAEIF
;
A
#
# COMPACT_ATOMS: atom_id res chain seq x y z
N ALA A 1 -11.19 -1.67 -73.29
CA ALA A 1 -11.88 -1.54 -71.99
C ALA A 1 -10.86 -1.05 -70.97
N LEU A 2 -10.87 0.25 -70.68
CA LEU A 2 -10.07 0.84 -69.60
C LEU A 2 -10.67 0.32 -68.29
N VAL A 3 -9.94 -0.56 -67.62
CA VAL A 3 -10.26 -0.94 -66.24
C VAL A 3 -9.92 0.26 -65.37
N ASP A 4 -10.94 0.79 -64.70
CA ASP A 4 -10.89 1.98 -63.85
C ASP A 4 -9.76 1.91 -62.82
N LEU A 5 -8.68 2.64 -63.08
CA LEU A 5 -7.62 2.97 -62.13
C LEU A 5 -8.16 3.65 -60.86
N HIS A 6 -9.36 4.26 -60.92
CA HIS A 6 -10.05 4.83 -59.77
C HIS A 6 -10.61 3.78 -58.80
N THR A 7 -11.03 2.63 -59.30
CA THR A 7 -11.59 1.56 -58.46
C THR A 7 -10.50 0.83 -57.68
N MET A 8 -9.32 0.64 -58.27
CA MET A 8 -8.17 0.01 -57.59
C MET A 8 -7.54 0.90 -56.50
N ALA A 9 -7.58 2.24 -56.66
CA ALA A 9 -7.08 3.16 -55.64
C ALA A 9 -7.97 3.17 -54.38
N ASN A 10 -9.30 3.07 -54.55
CA ASN A 10 -10.23 3.03 -53.42
C ASN A 10 -10.17 1.71 -52.63
N ASP A 11 -9.83 0.59 -53.27
CA ASP A 11 -9.67 -0.70 -52.61
C ASP A 11 -8.33 -0.85 -51.87
N LEU A 12 -7.34 0.01 -52.14
CA LEU A 12 -6.07 0.06 -51.41
C LEU A 12 -6.10 1.05 -50.24
N ILE A 13 -7.01 2.04 -50.25
CA ILE A 13 -7.17 3.01 -49.15
C ILE A 13 -8.08 2.46 -48.05
N ARG A 14 -9.09 1.64 -48.39
CA ARG A 14 -10.01 1.05 -47.40
C ARG A 14 -9.39 0.10 -46.36
N PRO A 15 -8.34 -0.71 -46.66
CA PRO A 15 -7.67 -1.53 -45.65
C PRO A 15 -6.68 -0.72 -44.81
N ALA A 16 -6.17 0.40 -45.34
CA ALA A 16 -5.20 1.24 -44.62
C ALA A 16 -5.86 2.05 -43.48
N VAL A 17 -7.13 2.43 -43.64
CA VAL A 17 -7.89 3.18 -42.61
C VAL A 17 -8.38 2.25 -41.49
N THR A 18 -8.49 0.94 -41.71
CA THR A 18 -8.88 -0.04 -40.68
C THR A 18 -7.70 -0.54 -39.82
N LEU A 19 -6.46 -0.24 -40.19
CA LEU A 19 -5.25 -0.58 -39.42
C LEU A 19 -4.90 0.43 -38.32
N TYR A 20 -5.58 1.59 -38.28
CA TYR A 20 -5.55 2.50 -37.13
C TYR A 20 -6.62 2.13 -36.07
N ARG A 21 -6.86 0.84 -35.87
CA ARG A 21 -7.73 0.35 -34.78
C ARG A 21 -6.92 0.30 -33.49
N GLU A 22 -7.12 1.32 -32.66
CA GLU A 22 -6.81 1.39 -31.22
C GLU A 22 -5.42 0.86 -30.82
N THR A 23 -4.39 1.70 -31.01
CA THR A 23 -3.09 1.53 -30.34
C THR A 23 -3.00 2.33 -29.03
N ASP A 24 -4.13 2.69 -28.42
CA ASP A 24 -4.09 3.23 -27.06
C ASP A 24 -3.82 2.06 -26.11
N PRO A 25 -2.68 2.04 -25.38
CA PRO A 25 -2.43 1.00 -24.42
C PRO A 25 -3.58 1.01 -23.39
N LYS A 26 -4.31 -0.11 -23.28
CA LYS A 26 -5.35 -0.23 -22.27
C LYS A 26 -4.71 0.01 -20.90
N ILE A 27 -5.13 1.08 -20.24
CA ILE A 27 -4.59 1.50 -18.95
C ILE A 27 -4.85 0.38 -17.94
N ASP A 28 -3.78 -0.13 -17.30
CA ASP A 28 -3.89 -1.07 -16.21
C ASP A 28 -4.40 -0.31 -14.97
N MET A 29 -5.72 -0.34 -14.78
CA MET A 29 -6.38 0.31 -13.65
C MET A 29 -6.03 -0.36 -12.32
N MET A 30 -5.47 -1.57 -12.33
CA MET A 30 -5.01 -2.30 -11.14
C MET A 30 -3.58 -1.98 -10.73
N ALA A 31 -2.82 -1.26 -11.55
CA ALA A 31 -1.45 -0.86 -11.21
C ALA A 31 -1.39 -0.05 -9.88
N PRO A 32 -2.26 0.95 -9.62
CA PRO A 32 -2.28 1.66 -8.33
C PRO A 32 -2.58 0.75 -7.14
N ILE A 33 -3.51 -0.20 -7.28
CA ILE A 33 -3.84 -1.18 -6.22
C ILE A 33 -2.62 -2.05 -5.91
N THR A 34 -1.91 -2.50 -6.96
CA THR A 34 -0.68 -3.30 -6.82
C THR A 34 0.41 -2.50 -6.09
N THR A 35 0.60 -1.23 -6.45
CA THR A 35 1.57 -0.34 -5.80
C THR A 35 1.20 -0.10 -4.33
N MET A 36 -0.07 0.20 -4.04
CA MET A 36 -0.55 0.39 -2.66
C MET A 36 -0.39 -0.87 -1.81
N ASN A 37 -0.68 -2.06 -2.37
CA ASN A 37 -0.45 -3.33 -1.67
C ASN A 37 1.03 -3.51 -1.35
N ARG A 38 1.93 -3.22 -2.29
CA ARG A 38 3.38 -3.32 -2.08
C ARG A 38 3.86 -2.35 -1.00
N ILE A 39 3.38 -1.10 -1.03
CA ILE A 39 3.65 -0.09 0.01
C ILE A 39 3.20 -0.63 1.37
N ALA A 40 1.97 -1.11 1.47
CA ALA A 40 1.41 -1.60 2.73
C ALA A 40 2.20 -2.80 3.29
N GLN A 41 2.55 -3.77 2.44
CA GLN A 41 3.32 -4.95 2.84
C GLN A 41 4.70 -4.59 3.38
N VAL A 42 5.48 -3.80 2.62
CA VAL A 42 6.82 -3.40 3.04
C VAL A 42 6.77 -2.52 4.29
N ALA A 43 5.79 -1.62 4.39
CA ALA A 43 5.59 -0.80 5.57
C ALA A 43 5.25 -1.65 6.81
N CYS A 44 4.37 -2.65 6.67
CA CYS A 44 4.05 -3.59 7.76
C CYS A 44 5.29 -4.35 8.26
N GLU A 45 6.10 -4.89 7.35
CA GLU A 45 7.33 -5.60 7.68
C GLU A 45 8.31 -4.70 8.45
N ARG A 46 8.50 -3.47 7.96
CA ARG A 46 9.41 -2.50 8.60
C ARG A 46 8.90 -2.04 9.96
N ILE A 47 7.59 -1.84 10.13
CA ILE A 47 6.99 -1.51 11.42
C ILE A 47 7.22 -2.64 12.44
N ILE A 48 7.04 -3.90 12.04
CA ILE A 48 7.34 -5.06 12.90
C ILE A 48 8.82 -5.06 13.29
N LEU A 49 9.73 -4.80 12.35
CA LEU A 49 11.16 -4.72 12.64
C LEU A 49 11.49 -3.57 13.61
N MET A 50 10.94 -2.39 13.39
CA MET A 50 11.13 -1.24 14.29
C MET A 50 10.64 -1.54 15.70
N MET A 51 9.47 -2.19 15.85
CA MET A 51 8.98 -2.58 17.17
C MET A 51 9.86 -3.61 17.85
N ASN A 52 10.34 -4.61 17.12
CA ASN A 52 11.31 -5.58 17.65
C ASN A 52 12.60 -4.91 18.11
N ASN A 53 13.06 -3.90 17.38
CA ASN A 53 14.29 -3.17 17.69
C ASN A 53 14.16 -2.22 18.89
N THR A 54 12.94 -1.96 19.39
CA THR A 54 12.78 -1.18 20.63
C THR A 54 13.37 -1.87 21.86
N GLY A 55 13.52 -3.20 21.83
CA GLY A 55 13.95 -4.00 22.97
C GLY A 55 12.96 -4.00 24.14
N LEU A 56 11.76 -3.42 23.96
CA LEU A 56 10.72 -3.33 24.98
C LEU A 56 9.73 -4.50 24.92
N VAL A 57 9.67 -5.19 23.78
CA VAL A 57 8.79 -6.34 23.59
C VAL A 57 9.27 -7.51 24.44
N LYS A 58 8.34 -8.20 25.12
CA LYS A 58 8.67 -9.34 25.99
C LYS A 58 8.90 -10.61 25.19
N GLU A 59 8.17 -10.81 24.09
CA GLU A 59 8.43 -11.94 23.23
C GLU A 59 9.80 -11.79 22.56
N ARG A 60 10.42 -12.93 22.24
CA ARG A 60 11.69 -12.95 21.50
C ARG A 60 11.62 -12.14 20.21
N ARG A 61 10.46 -12.14 19.54
CA ARG A 61 10.19 -11.40 18.31
C ARG A 61 8.69 -11.33 18.03
N LEU A 62 8.18 -10.14 17.72
CA LEU A 62 6.89 -9.91 17.09
C LEU A 62 6.92 -10.42 15.64
N SER A 63 5.90 -11.18 15.26
CA SER A 63 5.77 -11.82 13.95
C SER A 63 4.65 -11.23 13.09
N SER A 64 3.80 -10.37 13.66
CA SER A 64 2.66 -9.79 12.96
C SER A 64 2.32 -8.38 13.42
N MET A 65 1.64 -7.63 12.56
CA MET A 65 1.12 -6.29 12.87
C MET A 65 0.07 -6.30 13.98
N ASN A 66 -0.70 -7.38 14.13
CA ASN A 66 -1.65 -7.51 15.24
C ASN A 66 -0.96 -7.57 16.59
N GLN A 67 0.19 -8.25 16.69
CA GLN A 67 0.99 -8.23 17.90
C GLN A 67 1.52 -6.82 18.18
N VAL A 68 2.04 -6.12 17.16
CA VAL A 68 2.43 -4.71 17.29
C VAL A 68 1.27 -3.87 17.86
N LEU A 69 0.07 -3.99 17.30
CA LEU A 69 -1.11 -3.26 17.75
C LEU A 69 -1.44 -3.55 19.21
N THR A 70 -1.40 -4.82 19.65
CA THR A 70 -1.62 -5.24 21.04
C THR A 70 -0.70 -4.50 22.02
N TYR A 71 0.58 -4.33 21.67
CA TYR A 71 1.51 -3.56 22.49
C TYR A 71 1.16 -2.07 22.52
N LEU A 72 0.86 -1.46 21.37
CA LEU A 72 0.56 -0.03 21.27
C LEU A 72 -0.69 0.38 22.03
N ILE A 73 -1.71 -0.49 22.08
CA ILE A 73 -2.95 -0.27 22.84
C ILE A 73 -2.85 -0.73 24.30
N GLY A 74 -1.68 -1.23 24.73
CA GLY A 74 -1.41 -1.65 26.10
C GLY A 74 -2.13 -2.95 26.53
N ARG A 75 -2.61 -3.77 25.58
CA ARG A 75 -3.37 -5.02 25.85
C ARG A 75 -2.52 -6.29 25.90
N HIS A 76 -1.20 -6.18 25.99
CA HIS A 76 -0.33 -7.29 26.38
C HIS A 76 -0.53 -7.68 27.86
N ASP A 77 -0.32 -8.94 28.23
CA ASP A 77 -0.66 -9.62 29.50
C ASP A 77 -0.09 -9.05 30.82
N ASP A 78 0.26 -7.76 30.88
CA ASP A 78 0.73 -7.04 32.06
C ASP A 78 -0.42 -6.56 32.96
N ILE A 79 -1.32 -7.49 33.30
CA ILE A 79 -2.31 -7.29 34.37
C ILE A 79 -1.55 -7.10 35.69
N GLY A 80 -1.40 -5.84 36.15
CA GLY A 80 -0.86 -5.52 37.48
C GLY A 80 0.35 -4.58 37.55
N LEU A 81 0.82 -4.00 36.45
CA LEU A 81 1.89 -2.98 36.48
C LEU A 81 1.33 -1.57 36.25
N SER A 82 1.73 -0.61 37.08
CA SER A 82 1.22 0.76 37.05
C SER A 82 1.75 1.59 35.86
N GLY A 83 0.86 2.21 35.08
CA GLY A 83 1.17 3.21 34.03
C GLY A 83 0.63 2.86 32.63
N ASP A 84 0.41 3.87 31.77
CA ASP A 84 0.06 3.67 30.35
C ASP A 84 1.31 3.20 29.58
N ARG A 85 1.62 1.90 29.68
CA ARG A 85 2.72 1.31 28.89
C ARG A 85 2.47 1.39 27.39
N GLY A 86 1.21 1.42 26.95
CA GLY A 86 0.85 1.67 25.56
C GLY A 86 1.50 2.95 25.07
N ASP A 87 1.47 4.01 25.87
CA ASP A 87 2.11 5.28 25.55
C ASP A 87 3.61 5.17 25.36
N LEU A 88 4.31 4.41 26.21
CA LEU A 88 5.74 4.15 26.06
C LEU A 88 6.04 3.45 24.72
N TYR A 89 5.27 2.42 24.37
CA TYR A 89 5.43 1.72 23.09
C TYR A 89 5.14 2.64 21.90
N ARG A 90 4.09 3.47 21.99
CA ARG A 90 3.73 4.45 20.96
C ARG A 90 4.84 5.48 20.75
N ARG A 91 5.38 6.06 21.82
CA ARG A 91 6.51 7.00 21.75
C ARG A 91 7.75 6.35 21.13
N LYS A 92 8.06 5.12 21.52
CA LYS A 92 9.25 4.41 21.02
C LYS A 92 9.12 4.02 19.56
N LEU A 93 7.94 3.60 19.11
CA LEU A 93 7.71 3.36 17.70
C LEU A 93 7.82 4.65 16.88
N ALA A 94 7.18 5.73 17.33
CA ALA A 94 7.27 7.03 16.66
C ALA A 94 8.72 7.53 16.56
N GLU A 95 9.50 7.37 17.64
CA GLU A 95 10.94 7.66 17.67
C GLU A 95 11.71 6.81 16.65
N GLN A 96 11.47 5.50 16.59
CA GLN A 96 12.12 4.61 15.61
C GLN A 96 11.78 5.01 14.16
N ILE A 97 10.52 5.35 13.89
CA ILE A 97 10.07 5.82 12.57
C ILE A 97 10.80 7.12 12.18
N PHE A 98 10.89 8.06 13.12
CA PHE A 98 11.60 9.32 12.89
C PHE A 98 13.09 9.09 12.63
N LEU A 99 13.76 8.27 13.46
CA LEU A 99 15.18 7.97 13.33
C LEU A 99 15.51 7.24 12.03
N ALA A 100 14.64 6.31 11.59
CA ALA A 100 14.88 5.52 10.38
C ALA A 100 14.56 6.28 9.09
N PHE A 101 13.51 7.11 9.07
CA PHE A 101 12.96 7.66 7.82
C PHE A 101 12.85 9.19 7.78
N ALA A 102 13.21 9.89 8.86
CA ALA A 102 13.06 11.34 9.02
C ALA A 102 11.64 11.82 8.67
N ILE A 103 10.62 11.05 9.05
CA ILE A 103 9.21 11.40 8.81
C ILE A 103 8.74 12.31 9.93
N ASN A 104 8.46 13.57 9.58
CA ASN A 104 7.81 14.52 10.49
C ASN A 104 6.30 14.25 10.55
N GLY A 105 5.70 14.51 11.71
CA GLY A 105 4.26 14.37 11.90
C GLY A 105 3.79 12.97 12.33
N VAL A 106 4.71 12.08 12.71
CA VAL A 106 4.39 10.83 13.42
C VAL A 106 4.76 10.98 14.88
N ASP A 107 3.80 10.82 15.78
CA ASP A 107 3.98 10.92 17.22
C ASP A 107 3.19 9.84 17.97
N HIS A 108 3.28 9.85 19.30
CA HIS A 108 2.61 8.87 20.14
C HIS A 108 1.07 8.96 20.11
N ASN A 109 0.50 10.06 19.62
CA ASN A 109 -0.94 10.26 19.53
C ASN A 109 -1.51 9.65 18.24
N ASN A 110 -0.73 9.63 17.15
CA ASN A 110 -1.22 9.19 15.84
C ASN A 110 -0.58 7.91 15.31
N VAL A 111 0.50 7.40 15.93
CA VAL A 111 1.19 6.18 15.47
C VAL A 111 0.28 4.95 15.41
N VAL A 112 -0.71 4.86 16.31
CA VAL A 112 -1.71 3.77 16.28
C VAL A 112 -2.53 3.82 14.99
N VAL A 113 -3.02 5.01 14.62
CA VAL A 113 -3.80 5.21 13.39
C VAL A 113 -2.99 4.82 12.15
N ILE A 114 -1.68 5.13 12.13
CA ILE A 114 -0.79 4.76 11.02
C ILE A 114 -0.67 3.23 10.92
N VAL A 115 -0.46 2.55 12.05
CA VAL A 115 -0.37 1.08 12.12
C VAL A 115 -1.67 0.42 11.69
N GLU A 116 -2.81 0.89 12.20
CA GLU A 116 -4.13 0.39 11.82
C GLU A 116 -4.41 0.61 10.33
N SER A 117 -4.07 1.79 9.80
CA SER A 117 -4.24 2.10 8.38
C SER A 117 -3.36 1.24 7.49
N ALA A 118 -2.13 0.91 7.92
CA ALA A 118 -1.27 -0.02 7.19
C ALA A 118 -1.90 -1.42 7.10
N ILE A 119 -2.45 -1.92 8.21
CA ILE A 119 -3.15 -3.21 8.26
C ILE A 119 -4.37 -3.20 7.33
N GLN A 120 -5.20 -2.16 7.43
CA GLN A 120 -6.41 -2.03 6.62
C GLN A 120 -6.08 -1.93 5.13
N LEU A 121 -5.09 -1.11 4.76
CA LEU A 121 -4.66 -0.95 3.37
C LEU A 121 -4.15 -2.28 2.79
N GLU A 122 -3.34 -3.02 3.55
CA GLU A 122 -2.82 -4.32 3.16
C GLU A 122 -3.95 -5.32 2.92
N GLN A 123 -4.88 -5.44 3.88
CA GLN A 123 -6.01 -6.37 3.78
C GLN A 123 -6.95 -6.02 2.62
N GLU A 124 -7.26 -4.74 2.44
CA GLU A 124 -8.17 -4.26 1.39
C GLU A 124 -7.57 -4.51 0.01
N THR A 125 -6.34 -4.07 -0.20
CA THR A 125 -5.67 -4.20 -1.50
C THR A 125 -5.38 -5.66 -1.84
N ARG A 126 -4.97 -6.49 -0.87
CA ARG A 126 -4.84 -7.94 -1.04
C ARG A 126 -6.17 -8.57 -1.47
N ARG A 127 -7.28 -8.22 -0.81
CA ARG A 127 -8.62 -8.75 -1.15
C ARG A 127 -9.01 -8.39 -2.59
N ILE A 128 -8.77 -7.15 -2.99
CA ILE A 128 -9.05 -6.68 -4.37
C ILE A 128 -8.21 -7.48 -5.37
N LEU A 129 -6.90 -7.61 -5.13
CA LEU A 129 -6.01 -8.32 -6.04
C LEU A 129 -6.38 -9.81 -6.18
N MET A 130 -6.79 -10.46 -5.08
CA MET A 130 -7.28 -11.85 -5.11
C MET A 130 -8.59 -11.99 -5.89
N GLY A 131 -9.49 -11.00 -5.80
CA GLY A 131 -10.77 -11.00 -6.51
C GLY A 131 -10.68 -10.65 -8.00
N SER A 132 -9.56 -10.07 -8.44
CA SER A 132 -9.44 -9.48 -9.78
C SER A 132 -8.50 -10.20 -10.73
N ALA A 133 -8.29 -11.51 -10.50
CA ALA A 133 -7.46 -12.37 -11.34
C ALA A 133 -7.76 -12.27 -12.86
N ASN A 134 -8.97 -11.88 -13.24
CA ASN A 134 -9.44 -11.86 -14.63
C ASN A 134 -9.69 -10.46 -15.23
N THR A 135 -9.54 -9.36 -14.47
CA THR A 135 -9.86 -8.00 -14.96
C THR A 135 -8.89 -6.95 -14.43
N ARG A 136 -7.97 -6.50 -15.30
CA ARG A 136 -7.01 -5.42 -14.99
C ARG A 136 -7.49 -4.01 -15.35
N PHE A 137 -8.60 -3.92 -16.07
CA PHE A 137 -9.12 -2.65 -16.61
C PHE A 137 -10.20 -2.01 -15.74
N SER A 138 -10.49 -2.59 -14.58
CA SER A 138 -11.43 -2.06 -13.60
C SER A 138 -10.85 -2.28 -12.23
N ALA A 139 -10.65 -1.20 -11.47
CA ALA A 139 -10.19 -1.25 -10.09
C ALA A 139 -11.22 -0.57 -9.19
N PRO A 140 -11.62 -1.21 -8.08
CA PRO A 140 -12.40 -0.54 -7.06
C PRO A 140 -11.56 0.56 -6.40
N GLY A 141 -12.21 1.64 -5.98
CA GLY A 141 -11.54 2.70 -5.23
C GLY A 141 -11.15 2.23 -3.83
N VAL A 142 -9.91 2.52 -3.43
CA VAL A 142 -9.43 2.32 -2.06
C VAL A 142 -9.43 3.66 -1.35
N ARG A 143 -10.10 3.75 -0.20
CA ARG A 143 -10.13 4.97 0.62
C ARG A 143 -9.00 4.90 1.64
N ILE A 144 -8.07 5.83 1.55
CA ILE A 144 -7.03 6.07 2.55
C ILE A 144 -6.74 7.56 2.60
N ASP A 145 -6.44 8.06 3.79
CA ASP A 145 -5.96 9.43 3.96
C ASP A 145 -4.62 9.63 3.24
N GLU A 146 -4.49 10.72 2.49
CA GLU A 146 -3.30 11.00 1.66
C GLU A 146 -2.04 11.16 2.52
N GLN A 147 -2.14 11.81 3.68
CA GLN A 147 -1.01 11.97 4.57
C GLN A 147 -0.55 10.62 5.13
N VAL A 148 -1.49 9.76 5.51
CA VAL A 148 -1.18 8.38 5.95
C VAL A 148 -0.52 7.58 4.83
N LEU A 149 -1.07 7.63 3.60
CA LEU A 149 -0.48 6.93 2.46
C LEU A 149 0.96 7.40 2.18
N ASN A 150 1.21 8.71 2.25
CA ASN A 150 2.54 9.29 2.09
C ASN A 150 3.52 8.83 3.19
N ILE A 151 3.06 8.75 4.44
CA ILE A 151 3.86 8.19 5.55
C ILE A 151 4.22 6.74 5.26
N LEU A 152 3.25 5.90 4.87
CA LEU A 152 3.48 4.50 4.56
C LEU A 152 4.41 4.31 3.36
N ALA A 153 4.27 5.13 2.31
CA ALA A 153 5.15 5.11 1.14
C ALA A 153 6.60 5.44 1.52
N ARG A 154 6.81 6.44 2.39
CA ARG A 154 8.14 6.78 2.92
C ARG A 154 8.73 5.67 3.78
N ILE A 155 7.93 5.04 4.65
CA ILE A 155 8.38 3.87 5.41
C ILE A 155 8.77 2.74 4.44
N ALA A 156 8.03 2.55 3.35
CA ALA A 156 8.29 1.51 2.36
C ALA A 156 9.49 1.80 1.44
N GLU A 157 10.01 3.04 1.39
CA GLU A 157 11.01 3.51 0.41
C GLU A 157 10.61 3.26 -1.05
N ILE A 158 9.32 3.35 -1.35
CA ILE A 158 8.81 3.24 -2.72
C ILE A 158 8.53 4.67 -3.20
N PHE A 159 9.37 5.15 -4.11
CA PHE A 159 9.26 6.44 -4.80
C PHE A 159 8.72 6.23 -6.21
#